data_AF-A0AAV1ZY21-F1
#
_entry.id   AF-A0AAV1ZY21-F1
#
_cell.length_a   1.000
_cell.length_b   1.000
_cell.length_c   1.000
_cell.angle_alpha   90.00
_cell.angle_beta   90.00
_cell.angle_gamma   90.00
#
_symmetry.space_group_name_H-M   'P 1'
#
loop_
_entity.id
_entity.type
_entity.pdbx_description
1 polymer ?
#
loop_
_entity_poly.entity_id
_entity_poly.type
_entity_poly.pdbx_seq_one_letter_code
_entity_poly.pdbx_strand_id
1 'polypeptide(L)'
;MLFTKGSFILLQPYNLNKTLDRYYEGLSSKVFRTFHSSRLFEEKLNLLTKEKMSIPEKILAYNRANREVAILCNHKKPFTKEFDTSLESL
;
A
#
# COMPACT_ATOMS: atom_id res chain seq x y z
N MET A 1 15.03 9.32 -11.79
CA MET A 1 15.41 8.96 -10.40
C MET A 1 16.41 7.82 -10.49
N LEU A 2 17.68 8.14 -10.23
CA LEU A 2 18.85 7.32 -10.56
C LEU A 2 19.07 6.26 -9.46
N PHE A 3 18.62 5.03 -9.70
CA PHE A 3 19.16 3.85 -9.02
C PHE A 3 19.54 2.84 -10.11
N THR A 4 20.74 3.00 -10.65
CA THR A 4 21.32 2.01 -11.57
C THR A 4 21.64 0.74 -10.78
N LYS A 5 21.44 -0.42 -11.42
CA LYS A 5 21.85 -1.74 -10.92
C LYS A 5 23.32 -1.66 -10.46
N GLY A 6 23.53 -1.64 -9.14
CA GLY A 6 24.85 -1.40 -8.53
C GLY A 6 24.85 -0.49 -7.31
N SER A 7 23.76 0.25 -7.02
CA SER A 7 23.77 1.29 -5.96
C SER A 7 23.79 0.79 -4.51
N PHE A 8 23.73 -0.53 -4.24
CA PHE A 8 23.60 -1.09 -2.88
C PHE A 8 24.43 -2.36 -2.63
N ILE A 9 25.56 -2.54 -3.32
CA ILE A 9 26.35 -3.79 -3.26
C ILE A 9 26.73 -4.18 -1.81
N LEU A 10 26.98 -3.19 -0.95
CA LEU A 10 27.30 -3.38 0.47
C LEU A 10 26.07 -3.48 1.40
N LEU A 11 24.87 -3.14 0.92
CA LEU A 11 23.63 -3.14 1.70
C LEU A 11 22.81 -4.39 1.41
N GLN A 12 23.11 -5.46 2.15
CA GLN A 12 22.35 -6.72 2.10
C GLN A 12 21.11 -6.63 3.02
N PRO A 13 19.95 -7.23 2.66
CA PRO A 13 18.74 -7.20 3.48
C PRO A 13 18.94 -7.69 4.92
N TYR A 14 19.80 -8.69 5.10
CA TYR A 14 20.18 -9.20 6.42
C TYR A 14 20.84 -8.12 7.30
N ASN A 15 21.82 -7.40 6.75
CA ASN A 15 22.55 -6.34 7.47
C ASN A 15 21.64 -5.16 7.84
N LEU A 16 20.70 -4.83 6.94
CA LEU A 16 19.69 -3.81 7.19
C LEU A 16 18.76 -4.22 8.34
N ASN A 17 18.15 -5.41 8.28
CA ASN A 17 17.24 -5.87 9.33
C ASN A 17 17.94 -6.03 10.68
N LYS A 18 19.18 -6.54 10.71
CA LYS A 18 19.99 -6.60 11.95
C LYS A 18 20.27 -5.21 12.52
N THR A 19 20.45 -4.22 11.66
CA THR A 19 20.63 -2.83 12.12
C THR A 19 19.34 -2.25 12.67
N LEU A 20 18.20 -2.52 12.02
CA LEU A 20 16.87 -2.09 12.50
C LEU A 20 16.51 -2.73 13.85
N ASP A 21 16.75 -4.03 14.01
CA ASP A 21 16.49 -4.76 15.25
C ASP A 21 17.33 -4.25 16.43
N ARG A 22 18.55 -3.75 16.17
CA ARG A 22 19.36 -3.06 17.20
C ARG A 22 18.77 -1.75 17.67
N TYR A 23 17.99 -1.06 16.84
CA TYR A 23 17.31 0.18 17.24
C TYR A 23 16.03 -0.10 18.02
N TYR A 24 15.30 -1.16 17.66
CA TYR A 24 14.09 -1.58 18.35
C TYR A 24 13.83 -3.07 18.09
N GLU A 25 13.61 -3.83 19.17
CA GLU A 25 13.38 -5.28 19.09
C GLU A 25 12.19 -5.61 18.17
N GLY A 26 12.42 -6.46 17.18
CA GLY A 26 11.40 -6.88 16.23
C GLY A 26 11.16 -5.88 15.08
N LEU A 27 11.92 -4.78 15.02
CA LEU A 27 11.85 -3.85 13.89
C LEU A 27 12.53 -4.45 12.65
N SER A 28 11.79 -4.50 11.55
CA SER A 28 12.28 -4.98 10.26
C SER A 28 11.78 -4.10 9.12
N SER A 29 12.38 -4.23 7.94
CA SER A 29 11.95 -3.50 6.74
C SER A 29 10.47 -3.72 6.38
N LYS A 30 9.90 -4.88 6.74
CA LYS A 30 8.46 -5.18 6.54
C LYS A 30 7.56 -4.29 7.38
N VAL A 31 7.99 -3.95 8.61
CA VAL A 31 7.22 -3.10 9.53
C VAL A 31 6.95 -1.74 8.90
N PHE A 32 7.95 -1.16 8.21
CA PHE A 32 7.79 0.12 7.52
C PHE A 32 6.74 0.07 6.40
N ARG A 33 6.67 -1.03 5.64
CA ARG A 33 5.66 -1.18 4.58
C ARG A 33 4.25 -1.25 5.17
N THR A 34 4.06 -2.00 6.25
CA THR A 34 2.76 -2.05 6.94
C THR A 34 2.41 -0.70 7.54
N PHE A 35 3.34 -0.06 8.25
CA PHE A 35 3.13 1.26 8.86
C PHE A 35 2.74 2.32 7.83
N HIS A 36 3.48 2.44 6.73
CA HIS A 36 3.17 3.42 5.68
C HIS A 36 1.79 3.16 5.07
N SER A 37 1.47 1.88 4.81
CA SER A 37 0.17 1.50 4.26
C SER A 37 -0.99 1.85 5.19
N SER A 38 -0.87 1.51 6.48
CA SER A 38 -1.89 1.80 7.49
C SER A 38 -2.06 3.31 7.69
N ARG A 39 -0.95 4.05 7.78
CA ARG A 39 -0.98 5.50 7.93
C ARG A 39 -1.64 6.19 6.73
N LEU A 40 -1.25 5.81 5.50
CA LEU A 40 -1.86 6.35 4.29
C LEU A 40 -3.37 6.03 4.25
N PHE A 41 -3.75 4.81 4.63
CA PHE A 41 -5.16 4.42 4.66
C PHE A 41 -5.98 5.30 5.61
N GLU A 42 -5.48 5.51 6.83
CA GLU A 42 -6.10 6.37 7.83
C GLU A 42 -6.22 7.82 7.34
N GLU A 43 -5.14 8.39 6.78
CA GLU A 43 -5.14 9.74 6.21
C GLU A 43 -6.20 9.86 5.10
N LYS A 44 -6.32 8.86 4.21
CA LYS A 44 -7.32 8.86 3.13
C LYS A 44 -8.74 8.68 3.66
N LEU A 45 -8.96 7.83 4.66
CA LEU A 45 -10.27 7.69 5.27
C LEU A 45 -10.71 8.99 5.93
N ASN A 46 -9.85 9.64 6.71
CA ASN A 46 -10.15 10.92 7.36
C ASN A 46 -10.49 12.03 6.35
N LEU A 47 -9.86 12.02 5.17
CA LEU A 47 -10.15 12.99 4.10
C LEU A 47 -11.42 12.67 3.31
N LEU A 48 -11.72 11.38 3.08
CA LEU A 48 -12.79 10.93 2.18
C LEU A 48 -14.11 10.63 2.89
N THR A 49 -14.10 10.44 4.21
CA THR A 49 -15.30 10.13 5.00
C THR A 49 -15.80 11.34 5.78
N LYS A 50 -17.13 11.46 5.89
CA LYS A 50 -17.84 12.46 6.68
C LYS A 50 -18.94 11.79 7.49
N GLU A 51 -19.29 12.34 8.64
CA GLU A 51 -20.26 11.73 9.57
C GLU A 51 -21.63 11.47 8.93
N LYS A 52 -22.10 12.40 8.08
CA LYS A 52 -23.42 12.37 7.45
C LYS A 52 -23.51 11.55 6.14
N MET A 53 -22.49 10.78 5.78
CA MET A 53 -22.52 9.95 4.58
C MET A 53 -23.43 8.73 4.75
N SER A 54 -24.15 8.38 3.68
CA SER A 54 -24.88 7.13 3.58
C SER A 54 -23.93 5.93 3.58
N ILE A 55 -24.45 4.74 3.87
CA ILE A 55 -23.65 3.50 3.85
C ILE A 55 -22.98 3.26 2.48
N PRO A 56 -23.67 3.41 1.33
CA PRO A 56 -23.04 3.26 0.02
C PRO A 56 -21.88 4.24 -0.22
N GLU A 57 -22.03 5.49 0.20
CA GLU A 57 -20.97 6.49 0.07
C GLU A 57 -19.76 6.17 0.95
N LYS A 58 -19.99 5.65 2.17
CA LYS A 58 -18.91 5.19 3.06
C LYS A 58 -18.14 4.03 2.45
N ILE A 59 -18.83 3.06 1.84
CA ILE A 59 -18.21 1.94 1.12
C ILE A 59 -17.37 2.47 -0.07
N LEU A 60 -17.89 3.44 -0.82
CA LEU A 60 -17.15 4.05 -1.93
C LEU A 60 -15.88 4.76 -1.44
N ALA A 61 -15.96 5.54 -0.36
CA ALA A 61 -14.81 6.21 0.25
C ALA A 61 -13.76 5.20 0.73
N TYR A 62 -14.19 4.12 1.39
CA TYR A 62 -13.33 3.01 1.82
C TYR A 62 -12.59 2.38 0.64
N ASN A 63 -13.31 2.03 -0.44
CA ASN A 63 -12.72 1.41 -1.62
C ASN A 63 -11.72 2.34 -2.33
N ARG A 64 -11.99 3.65 -2.34
CA ARG A 64 -11.05 4.66 -2.86
C ARG A 64 -9.79 4.74 -2.01
N ALA A 65 -9.92 4.82 -0.68
CA ALA A 65 -8.78 4.81 0.22
C ALA A 65 -7.94 3.52 0.05
N ASN A 66 -8.58 2.37 -0.10
CA ASN A 66 -7.90 1.08 -0.27
C ASN A 66 -7.15 1.02 -1.62
N ARG A 67 -7.72 1.61 -2.67
CA ARG A 67 -7.07 1.69 -3.99
C ARG A 67 -5.77 2.50 -3.94
N GLU A 68 -5.76 3.63 -3.23
CA GLU A 68 -4.55 4.45 -3.08
C GLU A 68 -3.42 3.67 -2.37
N VAL A 69 -3.77 2.90 -1.33
CA VAL A 69 -2.81 2.04 -0.63
C VAL A 69 -2.30 0.90 -1.51
N ALA A 70 -3.18 0.29 -2.32
CA ALA A 70 -2.79 -0.74 -3.27
C ALA A 70 -1.80 -0.20 -4.32
N ILE A 71 -2.00 1.03 -4.80
CA ILE A 71 -1.07 1.72 -5.72
C ILE A 71 0.29 1.93 -5.03
N LEU A 72 0.32 2.48 -3.81
CA LEU A 72 1.54 2.65 -3.03
C LEU A 72 2.29 1.32 -2.83
N CYS A 73 1.57 0.26 -2.52
CA CYS A 73 2.14 -1.08 -2.33
C CYS A 73 2.52 -1.80 -3.63
N ASN A 74 2.28 -1.18 -4.79
CA ASN A 74 2.44 -1.78 -6.11
C ASN A 74 1.67 -3.12 -6.26
N HIS A 75 0.50 -3.22 -5.63
CA HIS A 75 -0.41 -4.35 -5.77
C HIS A 75 -1.23 -4.17 -7.05
N LYS A 76 -0.97 -5.02 -8.05
CA LYS A 76 -1.66 -4.99 -9.35
C LYS A 76 -2.58 -6.18 -9.46
N LYS A 77 -3.79 -5.95 -9.98
CA LYS A 77 -4.65 -7.05 -10.45
C LYS A 77 -4.20 -7.41 -11.88
N PRO A 78 -3.84 -8.67 -12.17
CA PRO A 78 -3.56 -9.09 -13.52
C PRO A 78 -4.84 -8.95 -14.37
N PHE A 79 -4.68 -8.55 -15.63
CA PHE A 79 -5.78 -8.56 -16.59
C PHE A 79 -6.18 -10.01 -16.85
N THR A 80 -7.45 -10.35 -16.60
CA THR A 80 -8.04 -11.64 -16.95
C THR A 80 -8.97 -11.46 -18.13
N LYS A 81 -9.13 -12.49 -18.97
CA LYS A 81 -9.94 -12.38 -20.21
C LYS A 81 -11.42 -12.12 -19.93
N GLU A 82 -11.90 -12.48 -18.74
CA GLU A 82 -13.29 -12.25 -18.30
C GLU A 82 -13.56 -10.79 -17.91
N PHE A 83 -12.53 -9.92 -17.86
CA PHE A 83 -12.70 -8.52 -17.49
C PHE A 83 -13.52 -7.74 -18.53
N ASP A 84 -13.26 -7.98 -19.82
CA ASP A 84 -14.00 -7.31 -20.91
C ASP A 84 -15.47 -7.71 -20.91
N THR A 85 -15.77 -9.00 -20.70
CA THR A 85 -17.15 -9.51 -20.61
C THR A 85 -17.91 -8.90 -19.43
N SER A 86 -17.22 -8.64 -18.31
CA SER A 86 -17.84 -8.02 -17.13
C SER A 86 -18.13 -6.52 -17.30
N LEU A 87 -17.38 -5.83 -18.17
CA LEU A 87 -17.63 -4.42 -18.50
C LEU A 87 -18.77 -4.25 -19.51
N GLU A 88 -18.95 -5.22 -20.41
CA GLU A 88 -20.06 -5.24 -21.38
C GLU A 88 -21.41 -5.55 -20.73
N SER A 89 -21.43 -6.16 -19.54
CA SER A 89 -22.65 -6.56 -18.82
C SER A 89 -23.11 -5.56 -17.74
N LEU A 90 -22.56 -4.34 -17.73
CA LEU A 90 -22.73 -3.31 -16.69
C LEU A 90 -23.50 -2.10 -17.25
#